data_AF-A0A423XNT4-F1
#
_entry.id   AF-A0A423XNT4-F1
#
_cell.length_a   1.000
_cell.length_b   1.000
_cell.length_c   1.000
_cell.angle_alpha   90.00
_cell.angle_beta   90.00
_cell.angle_gamma   90.00
#
_symmetry.space_group_name_H-M   'P 1'
#
loop_
_entity.id
_entity.type
_entity.pdbx_description
1 polymer ?
#
loop_
_entity_poly.entity_id
_entity_poly.type
_entity_poly.pdbx_seq_one_letter_code
_entity_poly.pdbx_strand_id
1 'polypeptide(L)'
;MATDLDAEFPCSLQLDVPFPTARLSSIAEKAMSVDAELSPLVRRTFSTVTAPGGGDDGEQSVLRVQYKATTNRMLRVSVNSFLDSLALVLEVMERLDADVLKSGPIEPQPGPFR
;
A
#
# COMPACT_ATOMS: atom_id res chain seq x y z
N MET A 1 27.09 5.15 -19.54
CA MET A 1 26.41 6.46 -19.45
C MET A 1 25.06 6.22 -18.75
N ALA A 2 25.07 6.10 -17.43
CA ALA A 2 23.86 5.98 -16.61
C ALA A 2 23.59 7.37 -16.01
N THR A 3 22.37 7.82 -16.17
CA THR A 3 21.91 9.22 -16.06
C THR A 3 21.91 9.76 -14.63
N ASP A 4 22.41 10.99 -14.47
CA ASP A 4 22.57 11.85 -13.28
C ASP A 4 21.37 12.04 -12.31
N LEU A 5 20.27 11.29 -12.43
CA LEU A 5 19.05 11.49 -11.62
C LEU A 5 19.16 10.96 -10.17
N ASP A 6 20.14 10.10 -9.87
CA ASP A 6 20.35 9.55 -8.52
C ASP A 6 21.33 10.37 -7.67
N ALA A 7 22.00 11.39 -8.23
CA ALA A 7 22.92 12.24 -7.47
C ALA A 7 22.20 13.12 -6.43
N GLU A 8 20.96 13.52 -6.73
CA GLU A 8 20.15 14.38 -5.85
C GLU A 8 19.53 13.59 -4.68
N PHE A 9 19.28 12.29 -4.86
CA PHE A 9 18.69 11.41 -3.83
C PHE A 9 19.56 10.15 -3.63
N PRO A 10 20.76 10.27 -3.03
CA PRO A 10 21.73 9.18 -2.94
C PRO A 10 21.32 8.04 -2.01
N CYS A 11 20.31 8.23 -1.16
CA CYS A 11 19.85 7.22 -0.21
C CYS A 11 18.57 6.54 -0.73
N SER A 12 18.64 5.24 -1.03
CA SER A 12 17.47 4.46 -1.49
C SER A 12 17.13 3.31 -0.54
N LEU A 13 15.84 3.00 -0.40
CA LEU A 13 15.36 1.86 0.38
C LEU A 13 14.14 1.25 -0.31
N GLN A 14 14.05 -0.08 -0.32
CA GLN A 14 12.87 -0.80 -0.75
C GLN A 14 12.27 -1.54 0.44
N LEU A 15 10.96 -1.42 0.62
CA LEU A 15 10.17 -2.15 1.60
C LEU A 15 9.15 -3.02 0.87
N ASP A 16 9.17 -4.31 1.15
CA ASP A 16 8.23 -5.27 0.59
C ASP A 16 7.35 -5.79 1.74
N VAL A 17 6.06 -5.46 1.72
CA VAL A 17 5.08 -5.84 2.74
C VAL A 17 4.14 -6.90 2.15
N PRO A 18 4.21 -8.15 2.60
CA PRO A 18 3.32 -9.21 2.11
C PRO A 18 1.91 -9.04 2.68
N PHE A 19 0.91 -9.15 1.81
CA PHE A 19 -0.50 -9.18 2.16
C PHE A 19 -1.12 -10.55 1.85
N PRO A 20 -2.11 -10.99 2.65
CA PRO A 20 -2.80 -12.26 2.42
C PRO A 20 -3.55 -12.32 1.08
N THR A 21 -4.03 -11.19 0.56
CA THR A 21 -4.78 -11.13 -0.71
C THR A 21 -4.38 -9.90 -1.53
N ALA A 22 -4.50 -10.01 -2.86
CA ALA A 22 -4.33 -8.89 -3.79
C ALA A 22 -5.27 -7.71 -3.53
N ARG A 23 -6.50 -7.98 -3.07
CA ARG A 23 -7.47 -6.94 -2.69
C ARG A 23 -6.93 -6.06 -1.56
N LEU A 24 -6.43 -6.67 -0.49
CA LEU A 24 -5.86 -5.94 0.65
C LEU A 24 -4.66 -5.10 0.24
N SER A 25 -3.74 -5.69 -0.54
CA SER A 25 -2.59 -4.96 -1.09
C SER A 25 -3.01 -3.74 -1.91
N SER A 26 -4.02 -3.88 -2.77
CA SER A 26 -4.52 -2.76 -3.59
C SER A 26 -5.21 -1.67 -2.75
N ILE A 27 -5.95 -2.05 -1.71
CA ILE A 27 -6.57 -1.08 -0.79
C ILE A 27 -5.49 -0.32 -0.03
N ALA A 28 -4.47 -1.01 0.48
CA ALA A 28 -3.36 -0.38 1.18
C ALA A 28 -2.61 0.58 0.25
N GLU A 29 -2.30 0.17 -0.99
CA GLU A 29 -1.67 1.04 -1.99
C GLU A 29 -2.48 2.32 -2.21
N LYS A 30 -3.79 2.19 -2.44
CA LYS A 30 -4.68 3.34 -2.66
C LYS A 30 -4.75 4.26 -1.45
N ALA A 31 -4.92 3.70 -0.25
CA ALA A 31 -4.97 4.47 0.98
C ALA A 31 -3.67 5.27 1.19
N MET A 32 -2.52 4.62 1.00
CA MET A 32 -1.21 5.23 1.18
C MET A 32 -0.82 6.21 0.05
N SER A 33 -1.43 6.09 -1.13
CA SER A 33 -1.16 6.98 -2.28
C SER A 33 -1.74 8.38 -2.14
N VAL A 34 -2.80 8.56 -1.34
CA VAL A 34 -3.45 9.86 -1.11
C VAL A 34 -2.57 10.78 -0.27
N ASP A 35 -1.75 10.21 0.61
CA ASP A 35 -0.78 10.96 1.38
C ASP A 35 0.45 11.26 0.51
N ALA A 36 0.55 12.49 0.03
CA ALA A 36 1.78 12.97 -0.60
C ALA A 36 2.89 13.11 0.45
N GLU A 37 4.12 12.84 0.04
CA GLU A 37 5.28 13.09 0.89
C GLU A 37 5.37 14.60 1.17
N LEU A 38 5.39 14.98 2.46
CA LEU A 38 5.37 16.38 2.89
C LEU A 38 6.65 17.13 2.49
N SER A 39 7.74 16.41 2.22
CA SER A 39 9.04 17.00 1.90
C SER A 39 9.44 16.72 0.46
N PRO A 40 9.89 17.73 -0.31
CA PRO A 40 10.47 17.51 -1.64
C PRO A 40 11.81 16.74 -1.59
N LEU A 41 12.37 16.54 -0.39
CA LEU A 41 13.65 15.86 -0.16
C LEU A 41 13.51 14.34 -0.07
N VAL A 42 12.30 13.80 -0.18
CA VAL A 42 12.02 12.38 -0.24
C VAL A 42 11.05 12.10 -1.38
N ARG A 43 11.33 11.05 -2.15
CA ARG A 43 10.47 10.54 -3.21
C ARG A 43 10.06 9.13 -2.82
N ARG A 44 8.76 8.90 -2.87
CA ARG A 44 8.14 7.61 -2.56
C ARG A 44 7.35 7.12 -3.76
N THR A 45 7.46 5.83 -4.06
CA THR A 45 6.70 5.19 -5.14
C THR A 45 6.16 3.86 -4.66
N PHE A 46 4.89 3.61 -4.96
CA PHE A 46 4.19 2.39 -4.61
C PHE A 46 4.04 1.51 -5.84
N SER A 47 4.08 0.20 -5.62
CA SER A 47 3.81 -0.80 -6.63
C SER A 47 3.30 -2.07 -5.96
N THR A 48 2.35 -2.74 -6.57
CA THR A 48 1.87 -4.05 -6.11
C THR A 48 2.50 -5.15 -6.98
N VAL A 49 3.10 -6.16 -6.35
CA VAL A 49 3.77 -7.30 -7.01
C VAL A 49 3.10 -8.60 -6.59
N THR A 50 2.72 -9.43 -7.55
CA THR A 50 2.20 -10.77 -7.26
C THR A 50 3.34 -11.72 -6.88
N ALA A 51 3.19 -12.43 -5.76
CA ALA A 51 4.22 -13.36 -5.32
C ALA A 51 4.13 -14.68 -6.11
N PRO A 52 5.21 -15.12 -6.80
CA PRO A 52 5.23 -16.41 -7.48
C PRO A 52 5.32 -17.53 -6.43
N GLY A 53 4.19 -18.18 -6.12
CA GLY A 53 4.13 -19.27 -5.15
C GLY A 53 2.80 -19.47 -4.41
N GLY A 54 1.81 -18.59 -4.61
CA GLY A 54 0.46 -18.78 -4.05
C GLY A 54 -0.30 -19.85 -4.82
N GLY A 55 -0.40 -21.06 -4.27
CA GLY A 55 -1.29 -22.09 -4.79
C GLY A 55 -2.76 -21.68 -4.61
N ASP A 56 -3.52 -21.81 -5.70
CA ASP A 56 -4.99 -21.93 -5.91
C ASP A 56 -6.03 -21.22 -5.00
N ASP A 57 -5.66 -20.53 -3.92
CA ASP A 57 -6.61 -20.08 -2.89
C ASP A 57 -6.40 -18.61 -2.46
N GLY A 58 -6.23 -17.72 -3.44
CA GLY A 58 -6.12 -16.27 -3.24
C GLY A 58 -4.70 -15.77 -3.38
N GLU A 59 -4.45 -15.07 -4.49
CA GLU A 59 -3.12 -14.61 -4.90
C GLU A 59 -2.47 -13.72 -3.82
N GLN A 60 -1.42 -14.25 -3.18
CA GLN A 60 -0.56 -13.50 -2.25
C GLN A 60 0.07 -12.33 -3.00
N SER A 61 -0.08 -11.14 -2.42
CA SER A 61 0.31 -9.89 -3.06
C SER A 61 1.21 -9.10 -2.15
N VAL A 62 2.30 -8.58 -2.70
CA VAL A 62 3.31 -7.81 -1.98
C VAL A 62 3.16 -6.34 -2.35
N LEU A 63 2.93 -5.49 -1.36
CA LEU A 63 3.03 -4.05 -1.51
C LEU A 63 4.51 -3.66 -1.44
N ARG A 64 5.04 -3.21 -2.57
CA ARG A 64 6.42 -2.71 -2.69
C ARG A 64 6.41 -1.19 -2.63
N VAL A 65 7.21 -0.66 -1.71
CA VAL A 65 7.43 0.77 -1.54
C VAL A 65 8.89 1.09 -1.78
N GLN A 66 9.15 1.99 -2.72
CA GLN A 66 10.49 2.47 -3.04
C GLN A 66 10.66 3.89 -2.53
N TYR A 67 11.70 4.09 -1.74
CA TYR A 67 12.10 5.38 -1.22
C TYR A 67 13.41 5.83 -1.85
N LYS A 68 13.48 7.13 -2.17
CA LYS A 68 14.71 7.85 -2.50
C LYS A 68 14.75 9.14 -1.68
N ALA A 69 15.86 9.40 -1.00
CA ALA A 69 16.00 10.54 -0.11
C ALA A 69 17.37 11.22 -0.29
N THR A 70 17.43 12.51 0.01
CA THR A 70 18.69 13.27 0.00
C THR A 70 19.65 12.83 1.11
N THR A 71 19.11 12.37 2.24
CA THR A 71 19.90 11.91 3.40
C THR A 71 19.24 10.72 4.10
N ASN A 72 20.05 9.91 4.79
CA ASN A 72 19.55 8.84 5.67
C ASN A 72 18.61 9.36 6.78
N ARG A 73 18.81 10.60 7.23
CA ARG A 73 17.94 11.23 8.23
C ARG A 73 16.52 11.41 7.68
N MET A 74 16.40 11.94 6.46
CA MET A 74 15.10 12.12 5.81
C MET A 74 14.43 10.79 5.50
N LEU A 75 15.22 9.80 5.05
CA LEU A 75 14.74 8.44 4.84
C LEU A 75 14.13 7.86 6.13
N ARG A 76 14.84 7.96 7.26
CA ARG A 76 14.35 7.44 8.54
C ARG A 76 13.03 8.11 8.99
N VAL A 77 12.95 9.44 8.87
CA VAL A 77 11.73 10.18 9.27
C VAL A 77 10.54 9.78 8.41
N SER A 78 10.73 9.72 7.08
CA SER A 78 9.67 9.35 6.15
C SER A 78 9.22 7.89 6.31
N VAL A 79 10.17 6.97 6.47
CA VAL A 79 9.86 5.55 6.66
C VAL A 79 9.15 5.28 7.98
N ASN A 80 9.57 5.90 9.09
CA ASN A 80 8.90 5.74 10.37
C ASN A 80 7.44 6.24 10.30
N SER A 81 7.23 7.43 9.74
CA SER A 81 5.88 7.97 9.57
C SER A 81 5.02 7.09 8.66
N PHE A 82 5.61 6.49 7.62
CA PHE A 82 4.92 5.55 6.75
C PHE A 82 4.50 4.27 7.48
N LEU A 83 5.37 3.70 8.32
CA LEU A 83 5.07 2.49 9.08
C LEU A 83 3.96 2.75 10.10
N ASP A 84 3.93 3.92 10.74
CA ASP A 84 2.85 4.31 11.64
C ASP A 84 1.52 4.43 10.90
N SER A 85 1.50 5.10 9.74
CA SER A 85 0.30 5.18 8.89
C SER A 85 -0.13 3.81 8.36
N LEU A 86 0.82 2.96 7.97
CA LEU A 86 0.53 1.60 7.50
C LEU A 86 -0.08 0.75 8.62
N ALA A 87 0.43 0.86 9.85
CA ALA A 87 -0.12 0.16 11.01
C ALA A 87 -1.59 0.57 11.25
N LEU A 88 -1.93 1.85 11.11
CA LEU A 88 -3.31 2.32 11.20
C LEU A 88 -4.18 1.71 10.08
N VAL A 89 -3.70 1.70 8.83
CA VAL A 89 -4.44 1.08 7.72
C VAL A 89 -4.67 -0.41 7.98
N LEU A 90 -3.66 -1.13 8.46
CA LEU A 90 -3.76 -2.54 8.80
C LEU A 90 -4.75 -2.79 9.95
N GLU A 91 -4.75 -1.97 11.00
CA GLU A 91 -5.72 -2.05 12.10
C GLU A 91 -7.15 -1.81 11.60
N VAL A 92 -7.34 -0.83 10.70
CA VAL A 92 -8.63 -0.56 10.07
C VAL A 92 -9.07 -1.74 9.19
N MET A 93 -8.16 -2.32 8.42
CA MET A 93 -8.42 -3.53 7.64
C MET A 93 -8.82 -4.70 8.55
N GLU A 94 -8.13 -4.92 9.67
CA GLU A 94 -8.49 -5.97 10.62
C GLU A 94 -9.89 -5.77 11.20
N ARG A 95 -10.24 -4.53 11.56
CA ARG A 95 -11.54 -4.23 12.18
C ARG A 95 -12.70 -4.16 11.18
N LEU A 96 -12.46 -3.73 9.94
CA LEU A 96 -13.52 -3.49 8.95
C LEU A 96 -13.61 -4.58 7.87
N ASP A 97 -12.53 -5.33 7.60
CA ASP A 97 -12.51 -6.36 6.56
C ASP A 97 -12.89 -7.74 7.11
N ALA A 98 -13.79 -7.77 8.10
CA ALA A 98 -14.24 -8.97 8.79
C ALA A 98 -15.16 -9.89 7.95
N ASP A 99 -15.68 -9.43 6.81
CA ASP A 99 -16.39 -10.21 5.77
C ASP A 99 -17.19 -9.23 4.89
N VAL A 100 -16.56 -8.57 3.92
CA VAL A 100 -17.29 -7.52 3.16
C VAL A 100 -18.51 -8.05 2.37
N LEU A 101 -18.69 -9.37 2.18
CA LEU A 101 -19.96 -9.96 1.68
C LEU A 101 -20.19 -11.43 2.14
N LYS A 102 -20.47 -11.71 3.42
CA LYS A 102 -21.23 -12.95 3.77
C LYS A 102 -22.75 -12.79 3.59
N SER A 103 -23.23 -11.62 3.20
CA SER A 103 -24.60 -11.40 2.74
C SER A 103 -24.55 -11.21 1.22
N GLY A 104 -25.25 -12.10 0.50
CA GLY A 104 -25.29 -12.19 -0.97
C GLY A 104 -25.80 -10.94 -1.69
N PRO A 105 -26.13 -11.05 -3.00
CA PRO A 105 -26.60 -9.92 -3.78
C PRO A 105 -27.70 -9.19 -3.02
N ILE A 106 -27.58 -7.87 -2.88
CA ILE A 106 -28.65 -7.04 -2.34
C ILE A 106 -29.81 -7.16 -3.32
N GLU A 107 -30.75 -8.04 -3.02
CA GLU A 107 -31.97 -8.16 -3.79
C GLU A 107 -32.72 -6.84 -3.63
N PRO A 108 -33.03 -6.13 -4.73
CA PRO A 108 -33.76 -4.88 -4.64
C PRO A 108 -35.12 -5.19 -4.01
N GLN A 109 -35.36 -4.68 -2.79
CA GLN A 109 -36.70 -4.76 -2.23
C GLN A 109 -37.63 -3.97 -3.15
N PRO A 110 -38.70 -4.59 -3.67
CA PRO A 110 -39.70 -3.88 -4.42
C PRO A 110 -40.29 -2.83 -3.49
N GLY A 111 -40.07 -1.55 -3.81
CA GLY A 111 -40.66 -0.44 -3.08
C GLY A 111 -42.19 -0.53 -3.11
N PRO A 112 -42.90 0.08 -2.14
CA PRO A 112 -44.36 0.00 -2.04
C PRO A 112 -45.11 0.71 -3.18
N PHE A 113 -44.40 1.24 -4.17
CA PHE A 113 -44.97 1.96 -5.30
C PHE A 113 -44.80 1.15 -6.59
N ARG A 114 -45.78 0.26 -6.79
CA ARG A 114 -46.34 -0.31 -8.04
C ARG A 114 -45.41 -0.63 -9.20
#